data_AF-D6AA01-F1
#
_entry.id   AF-D6AA01-F1
#
_cell.length_a   1.000
_cell.length_b   1.000
_cell.length_c   1.000
_cell.angle_alpha   90.00
_cell.angle_beta   90.00
_cell.angle_gamma   90.00
#
_symmetry.space_group_name_H-M   'P 1'
#
loop_
_entity.id
_entity.type
_entity.pdbx_description
1 polymer ?
#
loop_
_entity_poly.entity_id
_entity_poly.type
_entity_poly.pdbx_seq_one_letter_code
_entity_poly.pdbx_strand_id
1 'polypeptide(L)'
;MHEATRHVPGQAVEMNDADDFDSENCRIDNVSLYMETLKARMDPEQYDVLAKAVHETARLIAEGHRADPVGELSAFTPEVQREYATVLVILLTGRMDHQLVEMPGPDGSPGFAIVEASAADDPVRLQEIRESLHRWAAERQAVDKGLDGIARASGLSADG
;
A
#
# COMPACT_ATOMS: atom_id res chain seq x y z
N MET A 1 5.67 -20.00 58.41
CA MET A 1 6.04 -19.53 57.05
C MET A 1 5.85 -20.73 56.15
N HIS A 2 4.66 -20.92 55.53
CA HIS A 2 4.30 -20.49 54.16
C HIS A 2 5.38 -20.91 53.15
N GLU A 3 5.14 -21.81 52.20
CA GLU A 3 4.19 -21.63 51.09
C GLU A 3 3.54 -22.93 50.57
N ALA A 4 2.30 -22.77 50.15
CA ALA A 4 1.45 -23.77 49.55
C ALA A 4 1.74 -23.91 48.05
N THR A 5 1.89 -25.14 47.59
CA THR A 5 1.95 -25.53 46.18
C THR A 5 0.57 -25.26 45.54
N ARG A 6 0.45 -24.17 44.77
CA ARG A 6 -0.71 -23.96 43.89
C ARG A 6 -0.39 -24.43 42.49
N HIS A 7 -1.00 -25.56 42.15
CA HIS A 7 -1.28 -25.98 40.79
C HIS A 7 -2.19 -24.95 40.11
N VAL A 8 -1.78 -24.42 38.95
CA VAL A 8 -2.64 -23.65 38.05
C VAL A 8 -2.72 -24.42 36.74
N PRO A 9 -3.92 -24.79 36.27
CA PRO A 9 -4.08 -25.55 35.04
C PRO A 9 -3.75 -24.67 33.83
N GLY A 10 -2.98 -25.22 32.88
CA GLY A 10 -2.76 -24.63 31.57
C GLY A 10 -4.10 -24.50 30.85
N GLN A 11 -4.63 -23.28 30.82
CA GLN A 11 -5.76 -22.92 29.98
C GLN A 11 -5.36 -23.07 28.51
N ALA A 12 -6.29 -23.64 27.76
CA ALA A 12 -6.26 -23.79 26.31
C ALA A 12 -5.81 -22.51 25.61
N VAL A 13 -4.81 -22.64 24.73
CA VAL A 13 -4.56 -21.70 23.64
C VAL A 13 -5.26 -22.29 22.43
N GLU A 14 -6.56 -22.06 22.33
CA GLU A 14 -7.31 -22.25 21.09
C GLU A 14 -8.15 -20.98 20.89
N MET A 15 -7.60 -20.03 20.14
CA MET A 15 -8.27 -18.84 19.60
C MET A 15 -7.22 -18.02 18.85
N ASN A 16 -7.11 -18.20 17.55
CA ASN A 16 -6.52 -17.18 16.67
C ASN A 16 -6.98 -17.23 15.20
N ASP A 17 -7.81 -18.19 14.81
CA ASP A 17 -8.31 -18.27 13.42
C ASP A 17 -9.61 -17.47 13.17
N ALA A 18 -10.33 -17.08 14.23
CA ALA A 18 -11.62 -16.37 14.10
C ALA A 18 -11.44 -14.86 13.81
N ASP A 19 -10.48 -14.20 14.46
CA ASP A 19 -10.24 -12.76 14.28
C ASP A 19 -9.68 -12.42 12.88
N ASP A 20 -8.92 -13.34 12.27
CA ASP A 20 -8.29 -13.11 10.96
C ASP A 20 -9.33 -13.18 9.82
N PHE A 21 -10.27 -14.14 9.90
CA PHE A 21 -11.37 -14.29 8.95
C PHE A 21 -12.38 -13.12 8.99
N ASP A 22 -12.70 -12.61 10.19
CA ASP A 22 -13.56 -11.43 10.33
C ASP A 22 -12.87 -10.16 9.80
N SER A 23 -11.54 -10.03 9.99
CA SER A 23 -10.76 -8.92 9.42
C SER A 23 -10.67 -8.98 7.90
N GLU A 24 -10.46 -10.17 7.32
CA GLU A 24 -10.37 -10.37 5.88
C GLU A 24 -11.71 -10.10 5.17
N ASN A 25 -12.83 -10.60 5.73
CA ASN A 25 -14.16 -10.30 5.20
C ASN A 25 -14.47 -8.80 5.24
N CYS A 26 -14.12 -8.12 6.34
CA CYS A 26 -14.31 -6.67 6.45
C CYS A 26 -13.49 -5.88 5.41
N ARG A 27 -12.27 -6.35 5.07
CA ARG A 27 -11.47 -5.78 3.98
C ARG A 27 -12.16 -5.95 2.63
N ILE A 28 -12.66 -7.14 2.33
CA ILE A 28 -13.33 -7.46 1.06
C ILE A 28 -14.62 -6.64 0.91
N ASP A 29 -15.40 -6.48 1.98
CA ASP A 29 -16.61 -5.67 2.00
C ASP A 29 -16.29 -4.18 1.74
N ASN A 30 -15.25 -3.66 2.39
CA ASN A 30 -14.83 -2.26 2.21
C ASN A 30 -14.30 -1.99 0.80
N VAL A 31 -13.53 -2.92 0.21
CA VAL A 31 -13.09 -2.83 -1.19
C VAL A 31 -14.30 -2.87 -2.12
N SER A 32 -15.25 -3.78 -1.89
CA SER A 32 -16.45 -3.92 -2.71
C SER A 32 -17.31 -2.65 -2.69
N LEU A 33 -17.54 -2.08 -1.52
CA LEU A 33 -18.27 -0.83 -1.34
C LEU A 33 -17.60 0.34 -2.06
N TYR A 34 -16.27 0.43 -1.97
CA TYR A 34 -15.52 1.47 -2.65
C TYR A 34 -15.61 1.33 -4.18
N MET A 35 -15.41 0.11 -4.69
CA MET A 35 -15.52 -0.18 -6.13
C MET A 35 -16.92 0.10 -6.68
N GLU A 36 -17.98 -0.14 -5.91
CA GLU A 36 -19.35 0.23 -6.30
C GLU A 36 -19.50 1.76 -6.42
N THR A 37 -18.92 2.52 -5.48
CA THR A 37 -18.91 3.98 -5.53
C THR A 37 -18.17 4.49 -6.78
N LEU A 38 -17.03 3.87 -7.12
CA LEU A 38 -16.26 4.24 -8.31
C LEU A 38 -17.03 3.95 -9.60
N LYS A 39 -17.70 2.79 -9.68
CA LYS A 39 -18.52 2.40 -10.84
C LYS A 39 -19.59 3.44 -11.18
N ALA A 40 -20.13 4.13 -10.17
CA ALA A 40 -21.17 5.14 -10.36
C ALA A 40 -20.63 6.50 -10.81
N ARG A 41 -19.37 6.85 -10.48
CA ARG A 41 -18.83 8.21 -10.68
C ARG A 41 -17.75 8.31 -11.76
N MET A 42 -17.03 7.23 -12.01
CA MET A 42 -15.86 7.20 -12.89
C MET A 42 -16.29 6.93 -14.34
N ASP A 43 -15.47 7.39 -15.28
CA ASP A 43 -15.61 6.98 -16.68
C ASP A 43 -15.56 5.44 -16.81
N PRO A 44 -16.45 4.80 -17.60
CA PRO A 44 -16.51 3.35 -17.70
C PRO A 44 -15.22 2.68 -18.19
N GLU A 45 -14.51 3.29 -19.15
CA GLU A 45 -13.26 2.72 -19.66
C GLU A 45 -12.17 2.79 -18.59
N GLN A 46 -12.10 3.90 -17.86
CA GLN A 46 -11.19 4.04 -16.71
C GLN A 46 -11.54 3.07 -15.58
N TYR A 47 -12.83 2.85 -15.31
CA TYR A 47 -13.29 1.88 -14.31
C TYR A 47 -12.89 0.45 -14.67
N ASP A 48 -13.03 0.04 -15.94
CA ASP A 48 -12.66 -1.31 -16.38
C ASP A 48 -11.15 -1.56 -16.23
N VAL A 49 -10.33 -0.56 -16.56
CA VAL A 49 -8.87 -0.62 -16.33
C VAL A 49 -8.56 -0.79 -14.84
N LEU A 50 -9.19 0.02 -13.99
CA LEU A 50 -9.00 -0.06 -12.55
C LEU A 50 -9.44 -1.41 -11.98
N ALA A 51 -10.64 -1.88 -12.33
CA ALA A 51 -11.20 -3.14 -11.85
C ALA A 51 -10.31 -4.33 -12.19
N LYS A 52 -9.74 -4.34 -13.41
CA LYS A 52 -8.78 -5.36 -13.84
C LYS A 52 -7.50 -5.33 -13.00
N ALA A 53 -6.93 -4.15 -12.75
CA ALA A 53 -5.72 -4.00 -11.94
C ALA A 53 -5.93 -4.46 -10.49
N VAL A 54 -7.06 -4.08 -9.89
CA VAL A 54 -7.45 -4.49 -8.53
C VAL A 54 -7.62 -6.01 -8.46
N HIS A 55 -8.31 -6.61 -9.44
CA HIS A 55 -8.52 -8.05 -9.48
C HIS A 55 -7.21 -8.84 -9.54
N GLU A 56 -6.28 -8.45 -10.42
CA GLU A 56 -4.97 -9.09 -10.50
C GLU A 56 -4.17 -8.92 -9.21
N THR A 57 -4.24 -7.75 -8.57
CA THR A 57 -3.51 -7.51 -7.32
C THR A 57 -4.06 -8.35 -6.17
N ALA A 58 -5.39 -8.42 -6.05
CA ALA A 58 -6.04 -9.28 -5.06
C ALA A 58 -5.67 -10.75 -5.28
N ARG A 59 -5.62 -11.21 -6.54
CA ARG A 59 -5.17 -12.55 -6.89
C ARG A 59 -3.72 -12.79 -6.45
N LEU A 60 -2.80 -11.88 -6.75
CA LEU A 60 -1.39 -12.00 -6.36
C LEU A 60 -1.20 -12.06 -4.85
N ILE A 61 -1.92 -11.22 -4.11
CA ILE A 61 -1.90 -11.22 -2.63
C ILE A 61 -2.43 -12.55 -2.09
N ALA A 62 -3.54 -13.05 -2.63
CA ALA A 62 -4.10 -14.35 -2.23
C ALA A 62 -3.15 -15.53 -2.55
N GLU A 63 -2.34 -15.41 -3.60
CA GLU A 63 -1.28 -16.37 -3.95
C GLU A 63 -0.01 -16.21 -3.08
N GLY A 64 0.01 -15.28 -2.13
CA GLY A 64 1.15 -15.03 -1.23
C GLY A 64 2.27 -14.18 -1.84
N HIS A 65 2.04 -13.58 -3.00
CA HIS A 65 2.99 -12.64 -3.59
C HIS A 65 2.94 -11.30 -2.88
N ARG A 66 4.07 -10.58 -2.91
CA ARG A 66 4.08 -9.19 -2.46
C ARG A 66 3.14 -8.38 -3.35
N ALA A 67 2.38 -7.47 -2.72
CA ALA A 67 1.52 -6.51 -3.42
C ALA A 67 2.38 -5.45 -4.11
N ASP A 68 3.15 -5.84 -5.12
CA ASP A 68 3.75 -4.88 -6.03
C ASP A 68 2.65 -4.38 -6.99
N PRO A 69 2.67 -3.09 -7.39
CA PRO A 69 1.69 -2.55 -8.32
C PRO A 69 1.60 -3.39 -9.60
N VAL A 70 0.40 -3.84 -9.97
CA VAL A 70 0.21 -4.57 -11.22
C VAL A 70 0.06 -3.58 -12.38
N GLY A 71 0.91 -3.76 -13.39
CA GLY A 71 0.97 -2.91 -14.57
C GLY A 71 1.96 -1.76 -14.44
N GLU A 72 2.34 -1.18 -15.57
CA GLU A 72 3.12 0.05 -15.58
C GLU A 72 2.21 1.18 -15.08
N LEU A 73 2.48 1.73 -13.89
CA LEU A 73 1.71 2.88 -13.37
C LEU A 73 1.66 4.04 -14.37
N SER A 74 2.68 4.18 -15.22
CA SER A 74 2.76 5.10 -16.36
C SER A 74 1.65 4.92 -17.40
N ALA A 75 1.06 3.73 -17.51
CA ALA A 75 -0.06 3.45 -18.41
C ALA A 75 -1.43 3.87 -17.85
N PHE A 76 -1.50 4.21 -16.56
CA PHE A 76 -2.73 4.69 -15.92
C PHE A 76 -2.88 6.20 -16.05
N THR A 77 -4.12 6.65 -16.19
CA THR A 77 -4.44 8.07 -16.03
C THR A 77 -4.19 8.48 -14.57
N PRO A 78 -3.95 9.78 -14.27
CA PRO A 78 -3.80 10.25 -12.90
C PRO A 78 -4.99 9.91 -12.00
N GLU A 79 -6.20 9.83 -12.58
CA GLU A 79 -7.40 9.41 -11.87
C GLU A 79 -7.32 7.93 -11.49
N VAL A 80 -7.08 7.03 -12.46
CA VAL A 80 -6.92 5.59 -12.21
C VAL A 80 -5.80 5.32 -11.19
N GLN A 81 -4.66 6.03 -11.29
CA GLN A 81 -3.55 5.88 -10.33
C GLN A 81 -3.98 6.18 -8.89
N ARG A 82 -4.70 7.28 -8.68
CA ARG A 82 -5.17 7.69 -7.34
C ARG A 82 -6.19 6.73 -6.76
N GLU A 83 -7.15 6.30 -7.57
CA GLU A 83 -8.18 5.38 -7.14
C GLU A 83 -7.60 3.98 -6.87
N TYR A 84 -6.71 3.51 -7.73
CA TYR A 84 -5.99 2.25 -7.53
C TYR A 84 -5.18 2.24 -6.24
N ALA A 85 -4.40 3.30 -5.98
CA ALA A 85 -3.65 3.43 -4.74
C ALA A 85 -4.58 3.45 -3.51
N THR A 86 -5.76 4.07 -3.61
CA THR A 86 -6.75 4.08 -2.52
C THR A 86 -7.32 2.68 -2.27
N VAL A 87 -7.67 1.94 -3.32
CA VAL A 87 -8.12 0.56 -3.20
C VAL A 87 -7.05 -0.33 -2.58
N LEU A 88 -5.78 -0.18 -2.97
CA LEU A 88 -4.67 -0.93 -2.37
C LEU A 88 -4.55 -0.68 -0.87
N VAL A 89 -4.67 0.58 -0.45
CA VAL A 89 -4.62 0.92 0.98
C VAL A 89 -5.80 0.28 1.73
N ILE A 90 -7.01 0.32 1.18
CA ILE A 90 -8.18 -0.35 1.78
C ILE A 90 -7.95 -1.87 1.84
N LEU A 91 -7.42 -2.48 0.77
CA LEU A 91 -7.13 -3.90 0.71
C LEU A 91 -6.09 -4.34 1.74
N LEU A 92 -5.05 -3.53 1.96
CA LEU A 92 -3.96 -3.83 2.90
C LEU A 92 -4.33 -3.55 4.35
N THR A 93 -5.10 -2.49 4.62
CA THR A 93 -5.37 -2.00 5.99
C THR A 93 -6.79 -2.33 6.49
N GLY A 94 -7.71 -2.64 5.58
CA GLY A 94 -9.14 -2.76 5.86
C GLY A 94 -9.86 -1.47 6.19
N ARG A 95 -9.20 -0.31 6.07
CA ARG A 95 -9.74 0.98 6.52
C ARG A 95 -10.02 1.92 5.36
N MET A 96 -11.20 2.55 5.41
CA MET A 96 -11.67 3.50 4.40
C MET A 96 -11.45 4.98 4.77
N ASP A 97 -11.01 5.28 5.98
CA ASP A 97 -10.82 6.65 6.44
C ASP A 97 -9.50 7.29 5.98
N HIS A 98 -8.79 6.64 5.06
CA HIS A 98 -7.61 7.19 4.44
C HIS A 98 -7.94 8.37 3.52
N GLN A 99 -7.08 9.37 3.53
CA GLN A 99 -7.21 10.57 2.72
C GLN A 99 -6.03 10.71 1.78
N LEU A 100 -6.33 11.20 0.58
CA LEU A 100 -5.33 11.56 -0.40
C LEU A 100 -4.89 13.01 -0.19
N VAL A 101 -3.59 13.21 0.00
CA VAL A 101 -2.99 14.53 0.21
C VAL A 101 -1.99 14.77 -0.91
N GLU A 102 -2.08 15.94 -1.54
CA GLU A 102 -1.07 16.37 -2.53
C GLU A 102 0.29 16.49 -1.86
N MET A 103 1.26 15.75 -2.38
CA MET A 103 2.60 15.70 -1.83
C MET A 103 3.58 15.69 -3.00
N PRO A 104 4.13 16.86 -3.37
CA PRO A 104 5.08 16.96 -4.46
C PRO A 104 6.29 16.06 -4.20
N GLY A 105 6.80 15.45 -5.27
CA GLY A 105 8.04 14.69 -5.22
C GLY A 105 9.25 15.56 -4.90
N PRO A 106 10.41 14.94 -4.61
CA PRO A 106 11.65 15.67 -4.29
C PRO A 106 12.10 16.62 -5.40
N ASP A 107 11.77 16.31 -6.66
CA ASP A 107 12.08 17.13 -7.83
C ASP A 107 10.97 18.17 -8.15
N GLY A 108 9.97 18.31 -7.27
CA GLY A 108 8.82 19.18 -7.48
C GLY A 108 7.76 18.62 -8.44
N SER A 109 7.89 17.37 -8.85
CA SER A 109 6.88 16.68 -9.67
C SER A 109 5.56 16.54 -8.92
N PRO A 110 4.41 16.57 -9.61
CA PRO A 110 3.12 16.32 -8.98
C PRO A 110 3.11 14.90 -8.41
N GLY A 111 2.69 14.78 -7.16
CA GLY A 111 2.62 13.53 -6.43
C GLY A 111 1.53 13.61 -5.37
N PHE A 112 1.19 12.45 -4.81
CA PHE A 112 0.25 12.36 -3.71
C PHE A 112 0.70 11.29 -2.72
N ALA A 113 0.28 11.45 -1.48
CA ALA A 113 0.38 10.45 -0.44
C ALA A 113 -1.02 10.05 0.01
N ILE A 114 -1.18 8.79 0.40
CA ILE A 114 -2.38 8.33 1.09
C ILE A 114 -2.03 8.17 2.55
N VAL A 115 -2.73 8.89 3.41
CA VAL A 115 -2.46 8.97 4.84
C VAL A 115 -3.73 8.71 5.64
N GLU A 116 -3.60 8.28 6.88
CA GLU A 116 -4.76 8.21 7.78
C GLU A 116 -5.37 9.60 8.01
N ALA A 117 -6.68 9.69 8.28
CA ALA A 117 -7.36 10.97 8.50
C ALA A 117 -6.66 11.86 9.55
N SER A 118 -6.19 11.24 10.64
CA SER A 118 -5.49 11.91 11.74
C SER A 118 -4.17 12.58 11.31
N ALA A 119 -3.50 12.04 10.29
CA ALA A 119 -2.27 12.60 9.74
C ALA A 119 -2.56 13.64 8.65
N ALA A 120 -3.69 13.55 7.95
CA ALA A 120 -4.09 14.53 6.93
C ALA A 120 -4.32 15.93 7.53
N ASP A 121 -4.86 15.98 8.75
CA ASP A 121 -5.15 17.23 9.46
C ASP A 121 -3.94 17.78 10.26
N ASP A 122 -2.82 17.06 10.29
CA ASP A 122 -1.62 17.41 11.06
C ASP A 122 -0.47 17.86 10.13
N PRO A 123 -0.22 19.19 10.01
CA PRO A 123 0.81 19.70 9.11
C PRO A 123 2.23 19.29 9.53
N VAL A 124 2.47 18.99 10.81
CA VAL A 124 3.77 18.52 11.29
C VAL A 124 3.99 17.09 10.81
N ARG A 125 2.98 16.21 10.95
CA ARG A 125 3.07 14.85 10.40
C ARG A 125 3.23 14.83 8.89
N LEU A 126 2.52 15.67 8.16
CA LEU A 126 2.68 15.76 6.70
C LEU A 126 4.10 16.21 6.32
N GLN A 127 4.71 17.12 7.09
CA GLN A 127 6.11 17.49 6.91
C GLN A 127 7.04 16.29 7.14
N GLU A 128 6.86 15.54 8.22
CA GLU A 128 7.67 14.36 8.54
C GLU A 128 7.57 13.28 7.46
N ILE A 129 6.35 13.02 6.96
CA ILE A 129 6.11 12.08 5.86
C ILE A 129 6.84 12.54 4.60
N ARG A 130 6.72 13.82 4.24
CA ARG A 130 7.41 14.39 3.09
C ARG A 130 8.93 14.26 3.19
N GLU A 131 9.50 14.61 4.35
CA GLU A 131 10.95 14.46 4.58
C GLU A 131 11.40 13.01 4.51
N SER A 132 10.60 12.08 5.04
CA SER A 132 10.87 10.65 4.96
C SER A 132 10.88 10.16 3.51
N LEU A 133 9.90 10.57 2.69
CA LEU A 133 9.83 10.22 1.27
C LEU A 133 11.02 10.80 0.49
N HIS A 134 11.40 12.05 0.75
CA HIS A 134 12.56 12.66 0.11
C HIS A 134 13.85 11.91 0.44
N ARG A 135 14.04 11.55 1.72
CA ARG A 135 15.19 10.77 2.17
C ARG A 135 15.25 9.42 1.49
N TRP A 136 14.13 8.69 1.49
CA TRP A 136 14.03 7.38 0.83
C TRP A 136 14.32 7.46 -0.67
N ALA A 137 13.79 8.47 -1.37
CA ALA A 137 14.06 8.67 -2.79
C ALA A 137 15.54 8.97 -3.08
N ALA A 138 16.18 9.79 -2.24
CA ALA A 138 17.61 10.08 -2.34
C ALA A 138 18.46 8.82 -2.10
N GLU A 139 18.11 8.01 -1.11
CA GLU A 139 18.78 6.73 -0.84
C GLU A 139 18.64 5.78 -2.03
N ARG A 140 17.44 5.66 -2.61
CA ARG A 140 17.20 4.81 -3.77
C ARG A 140 18.03 5.25 -4.98
N GLN A 141 18.06 6.54 -5.27
CA GLN A 141 18.87 7.08 -6.36
C GLN A 141 20.37 6.83 -6.15
N ALA A 142 20.85 6.90 -4.91
CA ALA A 142 22.24 6.57 -4.59
C ALA A 142 22.57 5.10 -4.83
N VAL A 143 21.64 4.19 -4.48
CA VAL A 143 21.77 2.76 -4.78
C VAL A 143 21.83 2.51 -6.29
N ASP A 144 20.89 3.08 -7.05
CA ASP A 144 20.83 2.87 -8.51
C ASP A 144 22.10 3.39 -9.20
N LYS A 145 22.57 4.59 -8.84
CA LYS A 145 23.86 5.13 -9.33
C LYS A 145 25.05 4.23 -8.98
N GLY A 146 25.03 3.61 -7.80
CA GLY A 146 26.04 2.64 -7.38
C GLY A 146 26.04 1.39 -8.26
N LEU A 147 24.85 0.82 -8.51
CA LEU A 147 24.67 -0.35 -9.38
C LEU A 147 25.12 -0.05 -10.82
N ASP A 148 24.76 1.11 -11.38
CA ASP A 148 25.21 1.55 -12.70
C ASP A 148 26.74 1.71 -12.77
N GLY A 149 27.36 2.19 -11.71
CA GLY A 149 28.82 2.28 -11.59
C GLY A 149 29.48 0.90 -11.64
N ILE A 150 28.93 -0.08 -10.92
CA ILE A 150 29.42 -1.47 -10.90
C ILE A 150 29.23 -2.14 -12.27
N ALA A 151 28.07 -1.95 -12.90
CA ALA A 151 27.75 -2.49 -14.21
C ALA A 151 28.74 -1.98 -15.28
N ARG A 152 28.99 -0.67 -15.31
CA ARG A 152 29.98 -0.05 -16.21
C ARG A 152 31.41 -0.54 -15.94
N ALA A 153 31.82 -0.66 -14.69
CA ALA A 153 33.15 -1.17 -14.34
C ALA A 153 33.34 -2.64 -14.71
N SER A 154 32.25 -3.42 -14.76
CA SER A 154 32.26 -4.85 -15.09
C SER A 154 32.10 -5.13 -16.58
N GLY A 155 31.96 -4.09 -17.43
CA GLY A 155 31.68 -4.25 -18.86
C GLY A 155 30.28 -4.79 -19.17
N LEU A 156 29.39 -4.79 -18.17
CA LEU A 156 27.99 -5.22 -18.27
C LEU A 156 27.14 -3.98 -18.53
N SER A 157 27.30 -3.32 -19.68
CA SER A 157 26.34 -2.26 -20.03
C SER A 157 24.97 -2.87 -20.28
N ALA A 158 23.93 -2.26 -19.72
CA ALA A 158 22.52 -2.62 -19.94
C ALA A 158 22.00 -2.23 -21.35
N ASP A 159 22.89 -2.18 -22.33
CA ASP A 159 22.58 -1.90 -23.73
C ASP A 159 22.65 -3.25 -24.49
N GLY A 160 21.52 -3.96 -24.48
CA GLY A 160 21.32 -5.27 -25.11
C GLY A 160 19.85 -5.63 -25.17
#